data_AF-A0A7S3NX91-F1
#
_entry.id   AF-A0A7S3NX91-F1
#
_cell.length_a   1.000
_cell.length_b   1.000
_cell.length_c   1.000
_cell.angle_alpha   90.00
_cell.angle_beta   90.00
_cell.angle_gamma   90.00
#
_symmetry.space_group_name_H-M   'P 1'
#
loop_
_entity.id
_entity.type
_entity.pdbx_description
1 polymer ?
#
loop_
_entity_poly.entity_id
_entity_poly.type
_entity_poly.pdbx_seq_one_letter_code
_entity_poly.pdbx_strand_id
1 'polypeptide(L)'
;RGALVGLQFYDEASQQWGQAHIIAGYVIMKVLHEAGDVFSVDFTEKDGKEYFNIKFDKENVKTKCFDALKPFLKKLHILKSMGDFDEAEKWFNEYCKVDDHFLRIKRIVEANKLPRRLEIQPNLLMSSFNNVEYKDYDQTHEGIVR
;
A
#
# COMPACT_ATOMS: atom_id res chain seq x y z
N ARG A 1 -4.65 3.05 -3.57
CA ARG A 1 -4.82 1.59 -3.76
C ARG A 1 -3.89 0.76 -2.88
N GLY A 2 -2.56 0.86 -3.03
CA GLY A 2 -1.60 0.03 -2.27
C GLY A 2 -1.78 0.07 -0.75
N ALA A 3 -1.98 1.27 -0.18
CA ALA A 3 -2.28 1.46 1.25
C ALA A 3 -3.52 0.68 1.73
N LEU A 4 -4.65 0.80 1.02
CA LEU A 4 -5.90 0.12 1.40
C LEU A 4 -5.80 -1.39 1.25
N VAL A 5 -5.17 -1.89 0.18
CA VAL A 5 -4.89 -3.34 0.03
C VAL A 5 -3.91 -3.81 1.12
N GLY A 6 -3.03 -2.93 1.58
CA GLY A 6 -2.08 -3.18 2.63
C GLY A 6 -2.69 -3.36 4.03
N LEU A 7 -3.95 -2.98 4.24
CA LEU A 7 -4.65 -3.20 5.52
C LEU A 7 -4.70 -4.68 5.94
N GLN A 8 -4.56 -5.61 5.00
CA GLN A 8 -4.41 -7.04 5.31
C GLN A 8 -3.15 -7.39 6.14
N PHE A 9 -2.18 -6.47 6.25
CA PHE A 9 -0.97 -6.62 7.06
C PHE A 9 -1.08 -5.94 8.43
N TYR A 10 -2.25 -5.38 8.76
CA TYR A 10 -2.56 -4.88 10.09
C TYR A 10 -3.22 -6.00 10.91
N ASP A 11 -2.67 -6.26 12.09
CA ASP A 11 -3.26 -7.18 13.05
C ASP A 11 -4.17 -6.43 14.03
N GLU A 12 -5.46 -6.73 13.99
CA GLU A 12 -6.48 -6.10 14.85
C GLU A 12 -6.27 -6.47 16.33
N ALA A 13 -5.74 -7.66 16.64
CA ALA A 13 -5.60 -8.14 18.00
C ALA A 13 -4.44 -7.47 18.75
N SER A 14 -3.26 -7.39 18.11
CA SER A 14 -2.09 -6.71 18.69
C SER A 14 -2.01 -5.22 18.36
N GLN A 15 -2.86 -4.73 17.46
CA GLN A 15 -2.82 -3.37 16.90
C GLN A 15 -1.48 -3.02 16.25
N GLN A 16 -0.79 -4.02 15.68
CA GLN A 16 0.52 -3.86 15.05
C GLN A 16 0.47 -4.00 13.53
N TRP A 17 1.41 -3.35 12.86
CA TRP A 17 1.63 -3.48 11.43
C TRP A 17 2.78 -4.45 11.14
N GLY A 18 2.55 -5.41 10.24
CA GLY A 18 3.56 -6.41 9.87
C GLY A 18 4.60 -5.95 8.84
N GLN A 19 4.45 -4.79 8.20
CA GLN A 19 5.37 -4.31 7.16
C GLN A 19 5.57 -2.79 7.17
N ALA A 20 6.83 -2.35 7.29
CA ALA A 20 7.22 -0.93 7.36
C ALA A 20 6.78 -0.09 6.13
N HIS A 21 6.86 -0.65 4.92
CA HIS A 21 6.44 0.06 3.71
C HIS A 21 4.91 0.23 3.63
N ILE A 22 4.18 -0.75 4.16
CA ILE A 22 2.72 -0.74 4.16
C ILE A 22 2.18 0.29 5.14
N ILE A 23 2.71 0.32 6.37
CA ILE A 23 2.35 1.34 7.36
C ILE A 23 2.69 2.74 6.86
N ALA A 24 3.87 2.95 6.22
CA ALA A 24 4.21 4.24 5.63
C ALA A 24 3.20 4.66 4.53
N GLY A 25 2.82 3.72 3.66
CA GLY A 25 1.78 3.96 2.64
C GLY A 25 0.41 4.27 3.25
N TYR A 26 0.04 3.58 4.33
CA TYR A 26 -1.19 3.85 5.08
C TYR A 26 -1.18 5.23 5.73
N VAL A 27 -0.09 5.62 6.40
CA VAL A 27 0.06 6.93 7.03
C VAL A 27 -0.08 8.05 5.99
N ILE A 28 0.58 7.95 4.83
CA ILE A 28 0.42 8.92 3.74
C ILE A 28 -1.05 9.00 3.30
N MET A 29 -1.71 7.85 3.15
CA MET A 29 -3.13 7.81 2.79
C MET A 29 -4.02 8.44 3.88
N LYS A 30 -3.72 8.22 5.17
CA LYS A 30 -4.48 8.79 6.29
C LYS A 30 -4.35 10.30 6.34
N VAL A 31 -3.14 10.85 6.11
CA VAL A 31 -2.93 12.30 5.96
C VAL A 31 -3.80 12.89 4.84
N LEU A 32 -3.85 12.23 3.69
CA LEU A 32 -4.70 12.65 2.56
C LEU A 32 -6.19 12.54 2.88
N HIS A 33 -6.58 11.53 3.66
CA HIS A 33 -7.96 11.34 4.08
C HIS A 33 -8.42 12.42 5.07
N GLU A 34 -7.57 12.76 6.03
CA GLU A 34 -7.85 13.81 7.04
C GLU A 34 -7.93 15.22 6.43
N ALA A 35 -7.15 15.48 5.37
CA ALA A 35 -7.21 16.76 4.67
C ALA A 35 -8.56 17.02 3.99
N GLY A 36 -9.36 15.97 3.77
CA GLY A 36 -10.62 16.06 3.03
C GLY A 36 -10.42 16.34 1.53
N ASP A 37 -11.44 16.09 0.73
CA ASP A 37 -11.52 16.46 -0.70
C ASP A 37 -10.40 15.95 -1.64
N VAL A 38 -9.48 15.10 -1.16
CA VAL A 38 -8.43 14.45 -1.98
C VAL A 38 -8.98 13.20 -2.66
N PHE A 39 -9.61 12.32 -1.88
CA PHE A 39 -10.22 11.10 -2.37
C PHE A 39 -11.38 10.69 -1.46
N SER A 40 -12.34 9.94 -2.01
CA SER A 40 -13.41 9.30 -1.25
C SER A 40 -13.39 7.79 -1.42
N VAL A 41 -13.92 7.09 -0.43
CA VAL A 41 -14.20 5.65 -0.50
C VAL A 41 -15.71 5.47 -0.46
N ASP A 42 -16.26 4.97 -1.56
CA ASP A 42 -17.68 4.70 -1.67
C ASP A 42 -17.91 3.20 -1.57
N PHE A 43 -18.59 2.77 -0.51
CA PHE A 43 -19.00 1.38 -0.36
C PHE A 43 -20.09 1.03 -1.36
N THR A 44 -19.99 -0.15 -1.94
CA THR A 44 -20.89 -0.65 -2.97
C THR A 44 -21.01 -2.17 -2.84
N GLU A 45 -21.68 -2.79 -3.80
CA GLU A 45 -21.78 -4.23 -3.91
C GLU A 45 -21.30 -4.67 -5.29
N LYS A 46 -20.62 -5.81 -5.35
CA LYS A 46 -20.21 -6.46 -6.58
C LYS A 46 -20.44 -7.95 -6.44
N ASP A 47 -21.20 -8.55 -7.37
CA ASP A 47 -21.50 -9.98 -7.39
C ASP A 47 -22.10 -10.51 -6.07
N GLY A 48 -22.99 -9.74 -5.44
CA GLY A 48 -23.63 -10.12 -4.17
C GLY A 48 -22.72 -9.97 -2.93
N LYS A 49 -21.55 -9.36 -3.08
CA LYS A 49 -20.57 -9.18 -2.01
C LYS A 49 -20.24 -7.71 -1.80
N GLU A 50 -19.97 -7.36 -0.55
CA GLU A 50 -19.52 -6.02 -0.20
C GLU A 50 -18.24 -5.64 -0.95
N TYR A 51 -18.22 -4.42 -1.48
CA TYR A 51 -17.13 -3.88 -2.28
C TYR A 51 -16.96 -2.39 -1.99
N PHE A 52 -15.91 -1.76 -2.54
CA PHE A 52 -15.75 -0.32 -2.48
C PHE A 52 -15.04 0.22 -3.71
N ASN A 53 -15.32 1.47 -4.06
CA ASN A 53 -14.63 2.22 -5.08
C ASN A 53 -13.86 3.37 -4.45
N ILE A 54 -12.70 3.69 -5.02
CA ILE A 54 -11.92 4.87 -4.62
C ILE A 54 -12.11 5.92 -5.71
N LYS A 55 -12.58 7.10 -5.35
CA LYS A 55 -12.74 8.23 -6.28
C LYS A 55 -11.69 9.30 -6.01
N PHE A 56 -11.15 9.84 -7.07
CA PHE A 56 -10.23 10.98 -7.04
C PHE A 56 -10.75 12.07 -7.98
N ASP A 57 -10.65 13.32 -7.55
CA ASP A 57 -10.83 14.47 -8.41
C ASP A 57 -9.55 14.69 -9.22
N LYS A 58 -9.55 14.22 -10.47
CA LYS A 58 -8.36 14.25 -11.33
C LYS A 58 -7.78 15.65 -11.53
N GLU A 59 -8.61 16.69 -11.51
CA GLU A 59 -8.20 18.06 -11.78
C GLU A 59 -7.48 18.67 -10.57
N ASN A 60 -8.00 18.42 -9.37
CA ASN A 60 -7.50 19.05 -8.15
C ASN A 60 -6.62 18.14 -7.27
N VAL A 61 -6.54 16.83 -7.56
CA VAL A 61 -5.82 15.86 -6.72
C VAL A 61 -4.37 16.26 -6.50
N LYS A 62 -3.68 16.80 -7.52
CA LYS A 62 -2.27 17.20 -7.39
C LYS A 62 -2.09 18.32 -6.36
N THR A 63 -2.88 19.38 -6.49
CA THR A 63 -2.82 20.55 -5.60
C THR A 63 -3.22 20.16 -4.18
N LYS A 64 -4.38 19.51 -4.03
CA LYS A 64 -4.89 19.09 -2.72
C LYS A 64 -3.95 18.09 -2.01
N CYS A 65 -3.40 17.11 -2.73
CA CYS A 65 -2.41 16.20 -2.16
C CYS A 65 -1.15 16.93 -1.70
N PHE A 66 -0.65 17.87 -2.51
CA PHE A 66 0.56 18.62 -2.17
C PHE A 66 0.34 19.46 -0.90
N ASP A 67 -0.77 20.19 -0.83
CA ASP A 67 -1.11 21.04 0.31
C ASP A 67 -1.31 20.22 1.59
N ALA A 68 -1.92 19.03 1.49
CA ALA A 68 -2.09 18.10 2.60
C ALA A 68 -0.76 17.50 3.09
N LEU A 69 0.13 17.08 2.17
CA LEU A 69 1.37 16.39 2.53
C LEU A 69 2.48 17.34 2.99
N LYS A 70 2.48 18.59 2.52
CA LYS A 70 3.50 19.59 2.86
C LYS A 70 3.71 19.77 4.38
N PRO A 71 2.68 20.03 5.21
CA PRO A 71 2.87 20.17 6.65
C PRO A 71 3.33 18.85 7.31
N PHE A 72 2.78 17.71 6.86
CA PHE A 72 3.18 16.40 7.36
C PHE A 72 4.67 16.11 7.12
N LEU A 73 5.13 16.26 5.88
CA LEU A 73 6.54 16.02 5.51
C LEU A 73 7.49 16.98 6.21
N LYS A 74 7.08 18.25 6.39
CA LYS A 74 7.85 19.24 7.14
C LYS A 74 8.02 18.80 8.60
N LYS A 75 6.94 18.40 9.27
CA LYS A 75 7.01 17.94 10.67
C LYS A 75 7.83 16.66 10.81
N LEU A 76 7.61 15.68 9.91
CA LEU A 76 8.40 14.44 9.87
C LEU A 76 9.90 14.72 9.74
N HIS A 77 10.29 15.63 8.84
CA HIS A 77 11.69 15.98 8.63
C HIS A 77 12.29 16.69 9.84
N ILE A 78 11.57 17.65 10.45
CA ILE A 78 12.04 18.37 11.64
C ILE A 78 12.31 17.39 12.79
N LEU A 79 11.34 16.53 13.12
CA LEU A 79 11.47 15.57 14.21
C LEU A 79 12.63 14.60 14.00
N LYS A 80 12.77 14.08 12.77
CA LYS A 80 13.90 13.23 12.38
C LYS A 80 15.23 13.95 12.53
N SER A 81 15.34 15.19 12.05
CA SER A 81 16.59 15.95 12.05
C SER A 81 17.02 16.40 13.45
N MET A 82 16.07 16.62 14.36
CA MET A 82 16.35 16.93 15.76
C MET A 82 16.65 15.68 16.60
N GLY A 83 16.31 14.49 16.11
CA GLY A 83 16.41 13.26 16.89
C GLY A 83 15.41 13.20 18.05
N ASP A 84 14.29 13.92 17.95
CA ASP A 84 13.24 13.95 18.97
C ASP A 84 12.35 12.71 18.86
N PHE A 85 12.83 11.60 19.43
CA PHE A 85 12.15 10.31 19.34
C PHE A 85 10.79 10.30 20.04
N ASP A 86 10.70 10.88 21.24
CA ASP A 86 9.48 10.83 22.05
C ASP A 86 8.31 11.56 21.36
N GLU A 87 8.57 12.75 20.79
CA GLU A 87 7.54 13.45 20.00
C GLU A 87 7.27 12.72 18.68
N ALA A 88 8.30 12.21 17.99
CA ALA A 88 8.15 11.50 16.73
C ALA A 88 7.31 10.24 16.84
N GLU A 89 7.60 9.39 17.83
CA GLU A 89 6.88 8.14 18.05
C GLU A 89 5.41 8.43 18.35
N LYS A 90 5.14 9.31 19.32
CA LYS A 90 3.77 9.69 19.67
C LYS A 90 3.01 10.22 18.47
N TRP A 91 3.59 11.17 17.74
CA TRP A 91 2.94 11.82 16.60
C TRP A 91 2.71 10.85 15.42
N PHE A 92 3.70 10.03 15.08
CA PHE A 92 3.59 9.09 13.96
C PHE A 92 2.62 7.95 14.28
N ASN A 93 2.62 7.45 15.53
CA ASN A 93 1.72 6.38 15.96
C ASN A 93 0.24 6.77 15.92
N GLU A 94 -0.10 8.05 16.07
CA GLU A 94 -1.48 8.52 15.86
C GLU A 94 -1.96 8.25 14.43
N TYR A 95 -1.13 8.50 13.41
CA TYR A 95 -1.44 8.18 12.02
C TYR A 95 -1.46 6.68 11.71
N CYS A 96 -0.82 5.86 12.55
CA CYS A 96 -0.76 4.42 12.38
C CYS A 96 -2.02 3.70 12.87
N LYS A 97 -2.89 4.39 13.62
CA LYS A 97 -4.14 3.82 14.12
C LYS A 97 -5.11 3.53 12.98
N VAL A 98 -5.81 2.41 13.10
CA VAL A 98 -6.81 1.95 12.15
C VAL A 98 -8.18 2.01 12.83
N ASP A 99 -9.05 2.87 12.30
CA ASP A 99 -10.42 3.05 12.79
C ASP A 99 -11.41 2.08 12.13
N ASP A 100 -12.64 2.04 12.63
CA ASP A 100 -13.68 1.13 12.13
C ASP A 100 -13.97 1.28 10.64
N HIS A 101 -13.79 2.48 10.08
CA HIS A 101 -13.95 2.74 8.65
C HIS A 101 -12.90 1.96 7.85
N PHE A 102 -11.63 2.03 8.25
CA PHE A 102 -10.57 1.26 7.60
C PHE A 102 -10.62 -0.23 7.93
N LEU A 103 -11.12 -0.64 9.11
CA LEU A 103 -11.36 -2.05 9.43
C LEU A 103 -12.44 -2.67 8.54
N ARG A 104 -13.48 -1.93 8.18
CA ARG A 104 -14.46 -2.38 7.17
C ARG A 104 -13.79 -2.61 5.81
N ILE A 105 -12.92 -1.69 5.38
CA ILE A 105 -12.15 -1.84 4.13
C ILE A 105 -11.23 -3.05 4.20
N LYS A 106 -10.55 -3.30 5.33
CA LYS A 106 -9.71 -4.48 5.56
C LYS A 106 -10.48 -5.77 5.29
N ARG A 107 -11.68 -5.91 5.86
CA ARG A 107 -12.54 -7.10 5.69
C ARG A 107 -12.91 -7.33 4.21
N ILE A 108 -13.25 -6.27 3.50
CA ILE A 108 -13.54 -6.35 2.05
C ILE A 108 -12.29 -6.76 1.26
N VAL A 109 -11.12 -6.19 1.58
CA VAL A 109 -9.84 -6.53 0.94
C VAL A 109 -9.49 -8.01 1.15
N GLU A 110 -9.65 -8.51 2.38
CA GLU A 110 -9.40 -9.91 2.72
C GLU A 110 -10.35 -10.86 1.99
N ALA A 111 -11.64 -10.51 1.90
CA ALA A 111 -12.64 -11.30 1.18
C ALA A 111 -12.39 -11.36 -0.35
N ASN A 112 -11.70 -10.37 -0.91
CA ASN A 112 -11.36 -10.27 -2.34
C ASN A 112 -9.87 -10.56 -2.63
N LYS A 113 -9.14 -11.13 -1.66
CA LYS A 113 -7.71 -11.38 -1.77
C LYS A 113 -7.41 -12.42 -2.85
N LEU A 114 -6.55 -12.05 -3.80
CA LEU A 114 -6.05 -12.97 -4.81
C LEU A 114 -4.91 -13.85 -4.23
N PRO A 115 -4.75 -15.09 -4.71
CA PRO A 115 -3.58 -15.90 -4.41
C PRO A 115 -2.28 -15.15 -4.73
N ARG A 116 -1.21 -15.47 -3.99
CA ARG A 116 0.07 -14.80 -4.20
C ARG A 116 0.58 -15.12 -5.61
N ARG A 117 0.98 -14.08 -6.34
CA ARG A 117 1.60 -14.22 -7.66
C ARG A 117 2.90 -15.02 -7.53
N LEU A 118 3.07 -15.97 -8.42
CA LEU A 118 4.34 -16.64 -8.64
C LEU A 118 5.06 -15.87 -9.75
N GLU A 119 6.31 -15.49 -9.49
CA GLU A 119 7.15 -14.78 -10.45
C GLU A 119 8.08 -15.79 -11.12
N ILE A 120 8.13 -15.76 -12.45
CA ILE A 120 9.05 -16.56 -13.26
C ILE A 120 10.31 -15.76 -13.49
N GLN A 121 11.46 -16.42 -13.34
CA GLN A 121 12.75 -15.83 -13.66
C GLN A 121 13.33 -16.52 -14.89
N PRO A 122 13.85 -15.75 -15.86
CA PRO A 122 14.52 -16.31 -17.01
C PRO A 122 15.89 -16.88 -16.62
N ASN A 123 16.39 -17.80 -17.43
CA ASN A 123 17.74 -18.32 -17.30
C ASN A 123 18.68 -17.70 -18.34
N LEU A 124 19.95 -17.54 -17.97
CA LEU A 124 21.02 -17.17 -18.89
C LEU A 124 21.90 -18.40 -19.13
N LEU A 125 22.04 -18.81 -20.40
CA LEU A 125 22.77 -20.00 -20.80
C LEU A 125 23.98 -19.60 -21.66
N MET A 126 25.12 -20.28 -21.48
CA MET A 126 26.28 -20.09 -22.35
C MET A 126 26.15 -21.00 -23.57
N SER A 127 26.21 -20.43 -24.77
CA SER A 127 26.19 -21.19 -26.01
C SER A 127 27.58 -21.70 -26.39
N SER A 128 27.62 -22.67 -27.31
CA SER A 128 28.85 -23.26 -27.85
C SER A 128 29.77 -22.25 -28.53
N PHE A 129 29.25 -21.07 -28.89
CA PHE A 129 30.00 -19.98 -29.54
C PHE A 129 30.41 -18.87 -28.56
N ASN A 130 30.40 -19.15 -27.25
CA ASN A 130 30.74 -18.20 -26.19
C ASN A 130 29.82 -16.95 -26.16
N ASN A 131 28.57 -17.12 -26.57
CA ASN A 131 27.52 -16.11 -26.48
C ASN A 131 26.55 -16.45 -25.35
N VAL A 132 26.02 -15.43 -24.66
CA VAL A 132 25.00 -15.60 -23.63
C VAL A 132 23.61 -15.61 -24.27
N GLU A 133 22.86 -16.68 -24.06
CA GLU A 133 21.49 -16.85 -24.52
C GLU A 133 20.50 -16.61 -23.36
N TYR A 134 19.46 -15.83 -23.63
CA TYR A 134 18.36 -15.60 -22.70
C TYR A 134 17.26 -16.62 -22.96
N LYS A 135 16.98 -17.46 -21.96
CA LYS A 135 15.92 -18.47 -22.00
C LYS A 135 14.79 -18.05 -21.08
N ASP A 136 13.67 -17.66 -21.68
CA ASP A 136 12.44 -17.33 -20.97
C ASP A 136 11.53 -18.56 -20.81
N TYR A 137 10.50 -18.40 -19.98
CA TYR A 137 9.51 -19.43 -19.69
C TYR A 137 8.09 -18.87 -19.69
N ASP A 138 7.13 -19.67 -20.15
CA ASP A 138 5.71 -19.28 -20.17
C ASP A 138 5.18 -19.03 -18.76
N GLN A 139 4.29 -18.04 -18.59
CA GLN A 139 3.62 -17.72 -17.31
C GLN A 139 2.58 -18.78 -16.89
N THR A 140 3.02 -20.01 -16.74
CA THR A 140 2.24 -21.17 -16.34
C THR A 140 2.93 -21.90 -15.19
N HIS A 141 2.19 -22.78 -14.50
CA HIS A 141 2.79 -23.64 -13.46
C HIS A 141 3.91 -24.52 -14.04
N GLU A 142 3.77 -24.99 -15.28
CA GLU A 142 4.82 -25.77 -15.95
C GLU A 142 6.04 -24.91 -16.28
N GLY A 143 5.84 -23.66 -16.71
CA GLY A 143 6.95 -22.74 -16.99
C GLY A 143 7.77 -22.38 -15.76
N ILE A 144 7.16 -22.35 -14.56
CA ILE A 144 7.88 -22.18 -13.29
C ILE A 144 8.80 -23.38 -12.97
N VAL A 145 8.43 -24.58 -13.40
CA VAL A 145 9.17 -25.83 -13.10
C VAL A 145 10.33 -26.08 -14.09
N ARG A 146 10.29 -25.47 -15.28
CA ARG A 146 11.27 -25.66 -16.36
C ARG A 146 12.49 -24.74 -16.25
#